data_AF-A0A537WSY6-F1
#
_entry.id   AF-A0A537WSY6-F1
#
_cell.length_a   1.000
_cell.length_b   1.000
_cell.length_c   1.000
_cell.angle_alpha   90.00
_cell.angle_beta   90.00
_cell.angle_gamma   90.00
#
_symmetry.space_group_name_H-M   'P 1'
#
loop_
_entity.id
_entity.type
_entity.pdbx_description
1 polymer ?
#
loop_
_entity_poly.entity_id
_entity_poly.type
_entity_poly.pdbx_seq_one_letter_code
_entity_poly.pdbx_strand_id
1 'polypeptide(L)'
;MALSASDRRAALEVLRNAQFVYGLSRYPKKQVLDDPRDVKALRERLAAMRTAAAGLSAAQRAKLDVPWADLEAIESGTEAVWKAAKRVTPKIIAGLTPFVRDDPEAAFLIAPIKRGRKAEGAPEEPKVKEPPKERARTQTGLSGKEIAGLELVIQQRAAADDAYFTWLRGNHSLPLAEWRERRARAERSRRAEERYIEKLFTSRSVKGP
;
A
#
# COMPACT_ATOMS: atom_id res chain seq x y z
N MET A 1 6.34 -30.78 13.50
CA MET A 1 7.37 -30.48 14.51
C MET A 1 7.37 -28.98 14.77
N ALA A 2 7.35 -28.57 16.03
CA ALA A 2 7.40 -27.17 16.42
C ALA A 2 8.74 -26.56 15.99
N LEU A 3 8.72 -25.32 15.48
CA LEU A 3 9.96 -24.58 15.26
C LEU A 3 10.63 -24.27 16.59
N SER A 4 11.96 -24.31 16.60
CA SER A 4 12.72 -23.75 17.70
C SER A 4 12.44 -22.24 17.82
N ALA A 5 12.58 -21.69 19.03
CA ALA A 5 12.42 -20.24 19.24
C ALA A 5 13.40 -19.42 18.38
N SER A 6 14.61 -19.95 18.13
CA SER A 6 15.60 -19.34 17.25
C SER A 6 15.16 -19.35 15.78
N ASP A 7 14.64 -20.48 15.27
CA ASP A 7 14.13 -20.56 13.90
C ASP A 7 12.94 -19.61 13.70
N ARG A 8 12.05 -19.52 14.69
CA ARG A 8 10.89 -18.62 14.66
C ARG A 8 11.32 -17.16 14.59
N ARG A 9 12.27 -16.74 15.44
CA ARG A 9 12.83 -15.38 15.40
C ARG A 9 13.52 -15.07 14.08
N ALA A 10 14.31 -16.01 13.55
CA ALA A 10 14.93 -15.86 12.24
C ALA A 10 13.88 -15.74 11.13
N ALA A 11 12.80 -16.54 11.18
CA ALA A 11 11.70 -16.48 10.22
C ALA A 11 10.99 -15.11 10.23
N LEU A 12 10.72 -14.55 11.40
CA LEU A 12 10.13 -13.21 11.55
C LEU A 12 11.02 -12.12 10.93
N GLU A 13 12.33 -12.14 11.20
CA GLU A 13 13.26 -11.17 10.62
C GLU A 13 13.37 -11.29 9.10
N VAL A 14 13.38 -12.53 8.57
CA VAL A 14 13.34 -12.76 7.12
C VAL A 14 12.05 -12.19 6.54
N LEU A 15 10.89 -12.46 7.16
CA LEU A 15 9.58 -12.02 6.69
C LEU A 15 9.44 -10.49 6.72
N ARG A 16 9.94 -9.82 7.75
CA ARG A 16 9.93 -8.35 7.87
C ARG A 16 10.64 -7.69 6.69
N ASN A 17 11.84 -8.16 6.37
CA ASN A 17 12.60 -7.64 5.22
C ASN A 17 11.95 -8.05 3.89
N ALA A 18 11.38 -9.26 3.81
CA ALA A 18 10.68 -9.75 2.63
C ALA A 18 9.45 -8.90 2.29
N GLN A 19 8.67 -8.45 3.27
CA GLN A 19 7.52 -7.58 3.02
C GLN A 19 7.92 -6.26 2.35
N PHE A 20 8.99 -5.63 2.84
CA PHE A 20 9.49 -4.37 2.27
C PHE A 20 9.90 -4.57 0.80
N VAL A 21 10.70 -5.60 0.53
CA VAL A 21 11.11 -5.97 -0.82
C VAL A 21 9.91 -6.30 -1.68
N TYR A 22 8.93 -7.02 -1.14
CA TYR A 22 7.71 -7.38 -1.84
C TYR A 22 6.94 -6.13 -2.26
N GLY A 23 6.76 -5.16 -1.35
CA GLY A 23 6.13 -3.88 -1.62
C GLY A 23 6.78 -3.12 -2.78
N LEU A 24 8.10 -2.94 -2.74
CA LEU A 24 8.84 -2.27 -3.82
C LEU A 24 8.75 -3.04 -5.14
N SER A 25 8.76 -4.37 -5.10
CA SER A 25 8.68 -5.22 -6.29
C SER A 25 7.33 -5.20 -7.01
N ARG A 26 6.32 -4.51 -6.44
CA ARG A 26 5.00 -4.33 -7.06
C ARG A 26 4.97 -3.14 -8.02
N TYR A 27 5.84 -2.16 -7.85
CA TYR A 27 5.97 -1.04 -8.78
C TYR A 27 6.55 -1.47 -10.12
N PRO A 28 6.39 -0.68 -11.20
CA PRO A 28 7.02 -0.95 -12.48
C PRO A 28 8.55 -1.05 -12.35
N LYS A 29 9.14 -2.07 -12.98
CA LYS A 29 10.60 -2.32 -12.94
C LYS A 29 11.42 -1.06 -13.24
N LYS A 30 11.06 -0.34 -14.30
CA LYS A 30 11.76 0.87 -14.74
C LYS A 30 11.76 1.94 -13.64
N GLN A 31 10.61 2.21 -13.01
CA GLN A 31 10.51 3.18 -11.92
C GLN A 31 11.45 2.84 -10.76
N VAL A 32 11.51 1.57 -10.37
CA VAL A 32 12.33 1.13 -9.23
C VAL A 32 13.82 1.08 -9.56
N LEU A 33 14.18 0.71 -10.79
CA LEU A 33 15.58 0.62 -11.20
C LEU A 33 16.18 1.96 -11.62
N ASP A 34 15.35 2.94 -12.03
CA ASP A 34 15.78 4.29 -12.38
C ASP A 34 16.06 5.14 -11.11
N ASP A 35 15.50 4.78 -9.94
CA ASP A 35 15.81 5.44 -8.67
C ASP A 35 16.96 4.70 -7.92
N PRO A 36 18.15 5.31 -7.78
CA PRO A 36 19.27 4.69 -7.07
C PRO A 36 18.99 4.43 -5.58
N ARG A 37 18.07 5.18 -4.96
CA ARG A 37 17.66 4.99 -3.56
C ARG A 37 16.88 3.70 -3.40
N ASP A 38 15.97 3.42 -4.32
CA ASP A 38 15.16 2.20 -4.31
C ASP A 38 16.01 0.96 -4.60
N VAL A 39 16.94 1.05 -5.55
CA VAL A 39 17.90 -0.03 -5.83
C VAL A 39 18.77 -0.33 -4.60
N LYS A 40 19.28 0.72 -3.93
CA LYS A 40 20.06 0.57 -2.70
C LYS A 40 19.22 -0.08 -1.60
N ALA A 41 18.01 0.41 -1.37
CA ALA A 41 17.10 -0.15 -0.37
C ALA A 41 16.75 -1.62 -0.66
N LEU A 42 16.48 -1.99 -1.92
CA LEU A 42 16.26 -3.38 -2.31
C LEU A 42 17.46 -4.25 -2.01
N ARG A 43 18.67 -3.80 -2.37
CA ARG A 43 19.91 -4.56 -2.12
C ARG A 43 20.15 -4.77 -0.64
N GLU A 44 20.05 -3.72 0.17
CA GLU A 44 20.23 -3.79 1.62
C GLU A 44 19.24 -4.75 2.27
N ARG A 45 17.98 -4.71 1.85
CA ARG A 45 16.92 -5.58 2.40
C ARG A 45 17.07 -7.03 1.97
N LEU A 46 17.45 -7.29 0.72
CA LEU A 46 17.78 -8.64 0.26
C LEU A 46 19.02 -9.20 0.96
N ALA A 47 20.04 -8.38 1.21
CA ALA A 47 21.20 -8.78 2.00
C ALA A 47 20.81 -9.10 3.46
N ALA A 48 19.96 -8.27 4.08
CA ALA A 48 19.42 -8.54 5.41
C ALA A 48 18.59 -9.84 5.44
N MET A 49 17.79 -10.11 4.40
CA MET A 49 17.08 -11.39 4.25
C MET A 49 18.06 -12.57 4.14
N ARG A 50 19.15 -12.43 3.38
CA ARG A 50 20.20 -13.46 3.25
C ARG A 50 20.82 -13.79 4.61
N THR A 51 21.19 -12.75 5.36
CA THR A 51 21.78 -12.87 6.70
C THR A 51 20.80 -13.48 7.70
N ALA A 52 19.56 -12.99 7.75
CA ALA A 52 18.53 -13.53 8.66
C ALA A 52 18.19 -14.99 8.31
N ALA A 53 18.16 -15.35 7.02
CA ALA A 53 17.95 -16.72 6.59
C ALA A 53 19.09 -17.65 7.05
N ALA A 54 20.31 -17.15 7.28
CA ALA A 54 21.39 -17.95 7.84
C ALA A 54 21.14 -18.40 9.28
N GLY A 55 20.25 -17.72 10.01
CA GLY A 55 19.78 -18.13 11.33
C GLY A 55 18.72 -19.25 11.30
N LEU A 56 18.18 -19.60 10.13
CA LEU A 56 17.29 -20.75 9.98
C LEU A 56 18.12 -22.04 9.94
N SER A 57 17.68 -23.05 10.68
CA SER A 57 18.27 -24.39 10.62
C SER A 57 18.24 -24.96 9.20
N ALA A 58 19.25 -25.76 8.86
CA ALA A 58 19.37 -26.38 7.54
C ALA A 58 18.12 -27.20 7.16
N ALA A 59 17.53 -27.88 8.14
CA ALA A 59 16.29 -28.65 7.96
C ALA A 59 15.09 -27.79 7.58
N GLN A 60 15.02 -26.53 8.03
CA GLN A 60 13.95 -25.59 7.64
C GLN A 60 14.23 -24.96 6.28
N ARG A 61 15.48 -24.56 6.02
CA ARG A 61 15.90 -24.05 4.69
C ARG A 61 15.64 -25.05 3.57
N ALA A 62 15.91 -26.34 3.80
CA ALA A 62 15.70 -27.40 2.81
C ALA A 62 14.21 -27.63 2.47
N LYS A 63 13.28 -27.30 3.38
CA LYS A 63 11.83 -27.43 3.13
C LYS A 63 11.25 -26.30 2.30
N LEU A 64 11.97 -25.19 2.20
CA LEU A 64 11.55 -24.02 1.44
C LEU A 64 11.95 -24.19 -0.02
N ASP A 65 10.96 -24.26 -0.93
CA ASP A 65 11.18 -24.17 -2.38
C ASP A 65 11.56 -22.73 -2.76
N VAL A 66 12.76 -22.29 -2.37
CA VAL A 66 13.25 -20.93 -2.60
C VAL A 66 14.52 -21.01 -3.45
N PRO A 67 14.63 -20.23 -4.55
CA PRO A 67 15.85 -20.19 -5.34
C PRO A 67 16.93 -19.38 -4.60
N TRP A 68 17.55 -19.98 -3.58
CA TRP A 68 18.55 -19.32 -2.72
C TRP A 68 19.74 -18.74 -3.52
N ALA A 69 20.12 -19.37 -4.63
CA ALA A 69 21.16 -18.86 -5.54
C ALA A 69 20.84 -17.47 -6.12
N ASP A 70 19.55 -17.16 -6.39
CA ASP A 70 19.16 -15.83 -6.86
C ASP A 70 19.38 -14.76 -5.75
N LEU A 71 19.35 -15.15 -4.48
CA LEU A 71 19.63 -14.27 -3.34
C LEU A 71 21.14 -14.08 -3.10
N GLU A 72 21.96 -15.05 -3.47
CA GLU A 72 23.42 -14.95 -3.41
C GLU A 72 23.97 -14.06 -4.52
N ALA A 73 23.33 -14.06 -5.70
CA ALA A 73 23.74 -13.29 -6.86
C ALA A 73 23.39 -11.78 -6.79
N ILE A 74 22.87 -11.26 -5.67
CA ILE A 74 22.43 -9.85 -5.56
C ILE A 74 23.55 -8.82 -5.75
N GLU A 75 24.80 -9.24 -5.58
CA GLU A 75 25.99 -8.41 -5.79
C GLU A 75 26.37 -8.29 -7.28
N SER A 76 25.82 -9.15 -8.15
CA SER A 76 26.12 -9.17 -9.58
C SER A 76 25.48 -8.03 -10.39
N GLY A 77 24.65 -7.19 -9.78
CA GLY A 77 24.10 -5.99 -10.42
C GLY A 77 22.64 -5.70 -10.07
N THR A 78 22.10 -4.61 -10.64
CA THR A 78 20.71 -4.15 -10.39
C THR A 78 19.65 -5.10 -10.93
N GLU A 79 19.93 -5.76 -12.06
CA GLU A 79 19.07 -6.81 -12.62
C GLU A 79 18.97 -8.03 -11.71
N ALA A 80 20.09 -8.44 -11.09
CA ALA A 80 20.11 -9.55 -10.16
C ALA A 80 19.28 -9.24 -8.89
N VAL A 81 19.43 -8.02 -8.36
CA VAL A 81 18.60 -7.49 -7.26
C VAL A 81 17.10 -7.58 -7.60
N TRP A 82 16.71 -7.11 -8.79
CA TRP A 82 15.31 -7.17 -9.23
C TRP A 82 14.82 -8.61 -9.41
N LYS A 83 15.63 -9.49 -10.02
CA LYS A 83 15.31 -10.90 -10.20
C LYS A 83 15.08 -11.59 -8.86
N ALA A 84 15.95 -11.37 -7.88
CA ALA A 84 15.80 -11.92 -6.53
C ALA A 84 14.52 -11.39 -5.88
N ALA A 85 14.27 -10.07 -5.93
CA ALA A 85 13.05 -9.46 -5.38
C ALA A 85 11.76 -10.07 -5.97
N LYS A 86 11.74 -10.42 -7.26
CA LYS A 86 10.55 -11.00 -7.92
C LYS A 86 10.39 -12.50 -7.71
N ARG A 87 11.49 -13.26 -7.64
CA ARG A 87 11.45 -14.73 -7.63
C ARG A 87 11.59 -15.32 -6.24
N VAL A 88 12.49 -14.76 -5.42
CA VAL A 88 12.82 -15.26 -4.09
C VAL A 88 11.77 -14.80 -3.08
N THR A 89 11.48 -13.50 -3.05
CA THR A 89 10.67 -12.88 -2.01
C THR A 89 9.26 -13.46 -1.88
N PRO A 90 8.46 -13.66 -2.95
CA PRO A 90 7.12 -14.21 -2.81
C PRO A 90 7.12 -15.65 -2.27
N LYS A 91 8.13 -16.45 -2.66
CA LYS A 91 8.28 -17.84 -2.20
C LYS A 91 8.69 -17.91 -0.74
N ILE A 92 9.61 -17.03 -0.31
CA ILE A 92 9.98 -16.86 1.10
C ILE A 92 8.75 -16.51 1.94
N ILE A 93 7.96 -15.52 1.52
CA ILE A 93 6.75 -15.14 2.27
C ILE A 93 5.77 -16.31 2.33
N ALA A 94 5.49 -16.98 1.21
CA ALA A 94 4.57 -18.11 1.18
C ALA A 94 5.04 -19.29 2.05
N GLY A 95 6.35 -19.57 2.06
CA GLY A 95 6.92 -20.68 2.81
C GLY A 95 7.09 -20.40 4.31
N LEU A 96 7.44 -19.17 4.70
CA LEU A 96 7.70 -18.82 6.10
C LEU A 96 6.47 -18.34 6.88
N THR A 97 5.49 -17.73 6.22
CA THR A 97 4.28 -17.21 6.89
C THR A 97 3.56 -18.27 7.73
N PRO A 98 3.36 -19.54 7.28
CA PRO A 98 2.71 -20.58 8.08
C PRO A 98 3.38 -20.85 9.43
N PHE A 99 4.69 -20.60 9.54
CA PHE A 99 5.49 -20.92 10.72
C PHE A 99 5.38 -19.90 11.85
N VAL A 100 4.86 -18.71 11.55
CA VAL A 100 4.75 -17.61 12.50
C VAL A 100 3.30 -17.19 12.75
N ARG A 101 2.31 -17.91 12.19
CA ARG A 101 0.88 -17.53 12.28
C ARG A 101 0.36 -17.30 13.69
N ASP A 102 0.94 -17.97 14.68
CA ASP A 102 0.54 -17.86 16.08
C ASP A 102 1.13 -16.62 16.77
N ASP A 103 2.08 -15.92 16.14
CA ASP A 103 2.67 -14.68 16.67
C ASP A 103 1.80 -13.45 16.30
N PRO A 104 1.68 -12.46 17.20
CA PRO A 104 0.92 -11.24 16.91
C PRO A 104 1.48 -10.46 15.71
N GLU A 105 2.79 -10.56 15.46
CA GLU A 105 3.45 -9.93 14.31
C GLU A 105 2.98 -10.52 12.97
N ALA A 106 2.46 -11.74 12.97
CA ALA A 106 1.97 -12.37 11.74
C ALA A 106 0.72 -11.69 11.17
N ALA A 107 -0.04 -10.98 12.00
CA ALA A 107 -1.21 -10.21 11.56
C ALA A 107 -0.85 -9.11 10.54
N PHE A 108 0.41 -8.65 10.53
CA PHE A 108 0.90 -7.61 9.62
C PHE A 108 1.56 -8.17 8.35
N LEU A 109 1.65 -9.50 8.20
CA LEU A 109 2.29 -10.11 7.03
C LEU A 109 1.44 -9.95 5.77
N ILE A 110 2.04 -9.38 4.73
CA ILE A 110 1.42 -9.30 3.41
C ILE A 110 1.29 -10.71 2.84
N ALA A 111 0.05 -11.16 2.58
CA ALA A 111 -0.19 -12.38 1.82
C ALA A 111 0.14 -12.14 0.34
N PRO A 112 1.09 -12.86 -0.27
CA PRO A 112 1.43 -12.64 -1.67
C PRO A 112 0.26 -13.08 -2.55
N ILE A 113 -0.25 -12.14 -3.36
CA ILE A 113 -1.37 -12.40 -4.27
C ILE A 113 -0.89 -13.42 -5.32
N LYS A 114 -1.52 -14.59 -5.39
CA LYS A 114 -1.30 -15.54 -6.50
C LYS A 114 -1.76 -14.85 -7.80
N ARG A 115 -0.82 -14.42 -8.64
CA ARG A 115 -1.13 -14.08 -10.03
C ARG A 115 -1.49 -15.38 -10.75
N GLY A 116 -2.78 -15.71 -10.76
CA GLY A 116 -3.24 -17.00 -11.26
C GLY A 116 -4.75 -17.22 -11.24
N ARG A 117 -5.53 -16.22 -11.66
CA ARG A 117 -6.76 -16.42 -12.45
C ARG A 117 -7.07 -15.07 -13.06
N LYS A 118 -7.11 -14.97 -14.39
CA LYS A 118 -8.02 -13.99 -14.99
C LYS A 118 -9.37 -14.27 -14.33
N ALA A 119 -9.98 -13.28 -13.71
CA ALA A 119 -11.39 -13.40 -13.39
C ALA A 119 -12.09 -13.68 -14.73
N GLU A 120 -12.67 -14.86 -14.89
CA GLU A 120 -13.72 -15.06 -15.88
C GLU A 120 -14.78 -14.00 -15.56
N GLY A 121 -14.89 -13.00 -16.45
CA GLY A 121 -15.81 -11.87 -16.26
C GLY A 121 -15.23 -10.47 -16.53
N ALA A 122 -13.96 -10.33 -16.87
CA ALA A 122 -13.47 -9.07 -17.46
C ALA A 122 -13.58 -9.16 -19.00
N PRO A 123 -14.39 -8.33 -19.68
CA PRO A 123 -14.47 -8.35 -21.13
C PRO A 123 -13.10 -8.02 -21.73
N GLU A 124 -12.66 -8.86 -22.66
CA GLU A 124 -11.44 -8.63 -23.43
C GLU A 124 -11.52 -7.28 -24.16
N GLU A 125 -10.56 -6.40 -23.92
CA GLU A 125 -10.34 -5.24 -24.78
C GLU A 125 -9.81 -5.71 -26.13
N PRO A 126 -10.54 -5.52 -27.24
CA PRO A 126 -9.98 -5.77 -28.56
C PRO A 126 -8.96 -4.67 -28.87
N LYS A 127 -7.72 -5.08 -29.13
CA LYS A 127 -6.71 -4.23 -29.79
C LYS A 127 -7.26 -3.76 -31.14
N VAL A 128 -7.54 -2.47 -31.27
CA VAL A 128 -7.78 -1.83 -32.57
C VAL A 128 -6.90 -0.58 -32.68
N LYS A 129 -6.08 -0.56 -33.74
CA LYS A 129 -5.27 0.59 -34.16
C LYS A 129 -6.18 1.78 -34.53
N GLU A 130 -5.80 2.98 -34.13
CA GLU A 130 -6.53 4.26 -34.36
C GLU A 130 -6.71 4.59 -35.86
N PRO A 131 -7.67 5.49 -36.18
CA PRO A 131 -7.31 6.91 -36.32
C PRO A 131 -8.30 7.88 -35.62
N PRO A 132 -7.92 9.16 -35.45
CA PRO A 132 -8.55 10.06 -34.49
C PRO A 132 -9.90 10.56 -35.03
N LYS A 133 -10.96 10.27 -34.27
CA LYS A 133 -12.21 11.03 -34.38
C LYS A 133 -12.36 11.86 -33.12
N GLU A 134 -12.34 13.17 -33.29
CA GLU A 134 -12.84 14.15 -32.33
C GLU A 134 -14.21 13.68 -31.85
N ARG A 135 -14.26 13.04 -30.68
CA ARG A 135 -15.51 12.81 -29.97
C ARG A 135 -15.79 14.07 -29.19
N ALA A 136 -16.91 14.71 -29.53
CA ALA A 136 -17.52 15.78 -28.77
C ALA A 136 -17.38 15.48 -27.27
N ARG A 137 -16.72 16.40 -26.54
CA ARG A 137 -16.57 16.32 -25.09
C ARG A 137 -17.96 16.23 -24.47
N THR A 138 -18.38 15.04 -24.10
CA THR A 138 -19.43 14.88 -23.10
C THR A 138 -18.89 15.55 -21.84
N GLN A 139 -19.54 16.63 -21.41
CA GLN A 139 -19.20 17.31 -20.16
C GLN A 139 -19.62 16.41 -18.99
N THR A 140 -18.87 15.34 -18.75
CA THR A 140 -19.05 14.43 -17.60
C THR A 140 -18.24 14.85 -16.39
N GLY A 141 -17.65 16.06 -16.39
CA GLY A 141 -16.88 16.62 -15.27
C GLY A 141 -17.71 17.50 -14.33
N LEU A 142 -17.19 17.76 -13.13
CA LEU A 142 -17.65 18.87 -12.30
C LEU A 142 -17.40 20.19 -13.03
N SER A 143 -18.38 21.10 -13.02
CA SER A 143 -18.19 22.45 -13.54
C SER A 143 -17.18 23.20 -12.68
N GLY A 144 -16.49 24.21 -13.24
CA GLY A 144 -15.51 25.00 -12.49
C GLY A 144 -16.07 25.62 -11.19
N LYS A 145 -17.36 25.98 -11.18
CA LYS A 145 -18.05 26.47 -9.97
C LYS A 145 -18.26 25.38 -8.93
N GLU A 146 -18.61 24.17 -9.36
CA GLU A 146 -18.80 23.02 -8.46
C GLU A 146 -17.46 22.59 -7.83
N ILE A 147 -16.38 22.60 -8.63
CA ILE A 147 -15.02 22.31 -8.18
C ILE A 147 -14.57 23.34 -7.13
N ALA A 148 -14.69 24.64 -7.44
CA ALA A 148 -14.32 25.70 -6.51
C ALA A 148 -15.12 25.64 -5.20
N GLY A 149 -16.42 25.31 -5.27
CA GLY A 149 -17.24 25.12 -4.08
C GLY A 149 -16.85 23.88 -3.26
N LEU A 150 -16.48 22.77 -3.92
CA LEU A 150 -15.99 21.57 -3.24
C LEU A 150 -14.67 21.85 -2.54
N GLU A 151 -13.72 22.48 -3.24
CA GLU A 151 -12.41 22.86 -2.70
C GLU A 151 -12.55 23.77 -1.47
N LEU A 152 -13.46 24.75 -1.52
CA LEU A 152 -13.72 25.64 -0.39
C LEU A 152 -14.20 24.87 0.84
N VAL A 153 -15.14 23.93 0.68
CA VAL A 153 -15.68 23.18 1.81
C VAL A 153 -14.65 22.18 2.37
N ILE A 154 -13.84 21.57 1.50
CA ILE A 154 -12.70 20.73 1.91
C ILE A 154 -11.68 21.54 2.71
N GLN A 155 -11.31 22.74 2.25
CA GLN A 155 -10.40 23.62 2.97
C GLN A 155 -10.96 24.04 4.33
N GLN A 156 -12.25 24.37 4.41
CA GLN A 156 -12.91 24.72 5.68
C GLN A 156 -12.94 23.56 6.66
N ARG A 157 -13.16 22.33 6.19
CA ARG A 157 -13.03 21.13 7.02
C ARG A 157 -11.60 20.94 7.47
N ALA A 158 -10.63 20.94 6.56
CA ALA A 158 -9.22 20.72 6.88
C ALA A 158 -8.74 21.73 7.93
N ALA A 159 -9.06 23.01 7.78
CA ALA A 159 -8.74 24.05 8.76
C ALA A 159 -9.41 23.81 10.12
N ALA A 160 -10.66 23.32 10.15
CA ALA A 160 -11.36 23.01 11.39
C ALA A 160 -10.79 21.77 12.09
N ASP A 161 -10.46 20.72 11.32
CA ASP A 161 -9.81 19.50 11.81
C ASP A 161 -8.41 19.83 12.34
N ASP A 162 -7.60 20.60 11.60
CA ASP A 162 -6.25 21.01 12.03
C ASP A 162 -6.28 21.87 13.29
N ALA A 163 -7.21 22.83 13.39
CA ALA A 163 -7.41 23.62 14.61
C ALA A 163 -7.81 22.73 15.79
N TYR A 164 -8.66 21.73 15.57
CA TYR A 164 -9.08 20.78 16.60
C TYR A 164 -7.94 19.83 17.03
N PHE A 165 -7.18 19.27 16.10
CA PHE A 165 -6.08 18.34 16.39
C PHE A 165 -4.83 19.05 16.93
N THR A 166 -4.56 20.27 16.49
CA THR A 166 -3.48 21.10 17.08
C THR A 166 -3.83 21.45 18.53
N TRP A 167 -5.10 21.76 18.80
CA TRP A 167 -5.56 21.95 20.17
C TRP A 167 -5.44 20.68 21.03
N LEU A 168 -5.92 19.53 20.54
CA LEU A 168 -5.82 18.24 21.26
C LEU A 168 -4.38 17.90 21.67
N ARG A 169 -3.40 18.30 20.85
CA ARG A 169 -1.97 18.09 21.10
C ARG A 169 -1.37 19.10 22.08
N GLY A 170 -1.98 20.26 22.28
CA GLY A 170 -1.36 21.40 22.97
C GLY A 170 -2.02 21.84 24.29
N ASN A 171 -3.23 21.39 24.63
CA ASN A 171 -3.92 21.84 25.85
C ASN A 171 -4.88 20.77 26.42
N HIS A 172 -4.59 20.29 27.64
CA HIS A 172 -5.45 19.33 28.37
C HIS A 172 -6.43 19.98 29.38
N SER A 173 -6.45 21.32 29.49
CA SER A 173 -7.13 22.03 30.60
C SER A 173 -8.30 22.94 30.22
N LEU A 174 -8.87 22.84 29.01
CA LEU A 174 -10.03 23.66 28.65
C LEU A 174 -11.31 23.22 29.38
N PRO A 175 -12.21 24.17 29.74
CA PRO A 175 -13.54 23.85 30.23
C PRO A 175 -14.33 22.99 29.23
N LEU A 176 -15.14 22.05 29.75
CA LEU A 176 -15.94 21.13 28.93
C LEU A 176 -16.86 21.83 27.91
N ALA A 177 -17.28 23.06 28.19
CA ALA A 177 -18.11 23.86 27.28
C ALA A 177 -17.36 24.21 25.97
N GLU A 178 -16.13 24.71 26.08
CA GLU A 178 -15.29 25.02 24.92
C GLU A 178 -14.90 23.77 24.14
N TRP A 179 -14.70 22.65 24.83
CA TRP A 179 -14.48 21.35 24.19
C TRP A 179 -15.66 20.94 23.29
N ARG A 180 -16.89 21.02 23.84
CA ARG A 180 -18.12 20.69 23.09
C ARG A 180 -18.29 21.60 21.89
N GLU A 181 -18.01 22.89 22.05
CA GLU A 181 -18.14 23.87 20.98
C GLU A 181 -17.17 23.61 19.82
N ARG A 182 -15.88 23.38 20.13
CA ARG A 182 -14.84 23.11 19.12
C ARG A 182 -15.08 21.79 18.40
N ARG A 183 -15.48 20.75 19.14
CA ARG A 183 -15.88 19.47 18.56
C ARG A 183 -17.09 19.63 17.64
N ALA A 184 -18.14 20.32 18.10
CA ALA A 184 -19.32 20.59 17.29
C ALA A 184 -18.99 21.40 16.03
N ARG A 185 -18.02 22.32 16.09
CA ARG A 185 -17.54 23.07 14.93
C ARG A 185 -16.87 22.16 13.90
N ALA A 186 -15.98 21.26 14.31
CA ALA A 186 -15.35 20.30 13.42
C ALA A 186 -16.39 19.34 12.79
N GLU A 187 -17.33 18.82 13.59
CA GLU A 187 -18.41 17.96 13.10
C GLU A 187 -19.34 18.69 12.11
N ARG A 188 -19.65 19.97 12.35
CA ARG A 188 -20.43 20.80 11.42
C ARG A 188 -19.72 20.98 10.08
N SER A 189 -18.41 21.22 10.07
CA SER A 189 -17.64 21.36 8.83
C SER A 189 -17.62 20.05 8.02
N ARG A 190 -17.47 18.90 8.68
CA ARG A 190 -17.57 17.59 8.01
C ARG A 190 -18.94 17.35 7.40
N ARG A 191 -20.01 17.62 8.15
CA ARG A 191 -21.39 17.50 7.64
C ARG A 191 -21.67 18.47 6.49
N ALA A 192 -21.05 19.65 6.47
CA ALA A 192 -21.18 20.58 5.37
C ALA A 192 -20.54 20.03 4.08
N GLU A 193 -19.39 19.36 4.18
CA GLU A 193 -18.76 18.64 3.06
C GLU A 193 -19.67 17.53 2.53
N GLU A 194 -20.15 16.67 3.42
CA GLU A 194 -21.05 15.55 3.07
C GLU A 194 -22.32 16.04 2.37
N ARG A 195 -22.96 17.10 2.89
CA ARG A 195 -24.15 17.71 2.27
C ARG A 195 -23.86 18.34 0.92
N TYR A 196 -22.68 18.94 0.75
CA TYR A 196 -22.30 19.52 -0.54
C TYR A 196 -22.07 18.42 -1.58
N ILE A 197 -21.40 17.33 -1.19
CA ILE A 197 -21.21 16.14 -2.03
C ILE A 197 -22.56 15.52 -2.38
N GLU A 198 -23.45 15.33 -1.41
CA GLU A 198 -24.79 14.80 -1.64
C GLU A 198 -25.58 15.68 -2.62
N LYS A 199 -25.54 17.01 -2.47
CA LYS A 199 -26.15 17.96 -3.41
C LYS A 199 -25.60 17.82 -4.83
N LEU A 200 -24.28 17.61 -4.99
CA LEU A 200 -23.68 17.36 -6.30
C LEU A 200 -24.19 16.05 -6.92
N PHE A 201 -24.36 14.99 -6.12
CA PHE A 201 -24.93 13.74 -6.60
C PHE A 201 -26.41 13.86 -6.95
N THR A 202 -27.24 14.44 -6.08
CA THR A 202 -28.68 14.61 -6.31
C THR A 202 -28.97 15.52 -7.51
N SER A 203 -28.24 16.64 -7.65
CA SER A 203 -28.44 17.54 -8.78
C SER A 203 -28.11 16.91 -10.14
N ARG A 204 -27.26 15.86 -10.14
CA ARG A 204 -26.87 15.11 -11.34
C ARG A 204 -27.74 13.89 -11.59
N SER A 205 -28.25 13.24 -10.54
CA SER A 205 -29.23 12.16 -10.69
C SER A 205 -30.59 12.66 -11.18
N VAL A 206 -30.98 13.89 -10.83
CA VAL A 206 -32.23 14.54 -11.31
C VAL A 206 -32.07 15.11 -12.73
N LYS A 207 -30.84 15.34 -13.20
CA LYS A 207 -30.51 15.85 -14.55
C LYS A 207 -30.10 14.75 -15.54
N GLY A 208 -30.46 13.49 -15.28
CA GLY A 208 -30.36 12.44 -16.29
C GLY A 208 -31.40 12.65 -17.40
N PRO A 209 -31.09 12.36 -18.68
CA PRO A 209 -32.13 12.10 -19.68
C PRO A 209 -32.95 10.85 -19.31
#